data_AF-A0A838TGI1-F1
#
_entry.id   AF-A0A838TGI1-F1
#
_cell.length_a   1.000
_cell.length_b   1.000
_cell.length_c   1.000
_cell.angle_alpha   90.00
_cell.angle_beta   90.00
_cell.angle_gamma   90.00
#
_symmetry.space_group_name_H-M   'P 1'
#
loop_
_entity.id
_entity.type
_entity.pdbx_description
1 polymer ?
#
loop_
_entity_poly.entity_id
_entity_poly.type
_entity_poly.pdbx_seq_one_letter_code
_entity_poly.pdbx_strand_id
1 'polypeptide(L)'
;MVSAASRVSQGGAGSFDVNMPLAGSSGIEDRIASNYTAVFTFDIPVTSGNVTVTSGTATVGAITFSGNEMRANLSGVADVQNVVLHTENINGDGMPHGDVPFGFLAADVNGSRVVDKPDSSSVKANQGGVTAANFRNDIDADGTIGRTDRNLVKARLGHSLP
;
A
#
# COMPACT_ATOMS: atom_id res chain seq x y z
N MET A 1 2.51 13.39 12.37
CA MET A 1 2.86 12.25 11.49
C MET A 1 4.04 12.63 10.61
N VAL A 2 5.00 11.72 10.40
CA VAL A 2 6.23 11.96 9.61
C VAL A 2 6.32 11.12 8.33
N SER A 3 5.69 9.96 8.29
CA SER A 3 5.55 9.16 7.07
C SER A 3 4.33 8.24 7.13
N ALA A 4 3.92 7.75 5.96
CA ALA A 4 2.90 6.72 5.85
C ALA A 4 3.31 5.69 4.78
N ALA A 5 2.81 4.47 4.90
CA ALA A 5 3.07 3.40 3.96
C ALA A 5 1.92 2.39 3.87
N SER A 6 1.83 1.71 2.73
CA SER A 6 1.07 0.46 2.61
C SER A 6 2.02 -0.73 2.74
N ARG A 7 1.75 -1.58 3.72
CA ARG A 7 2.55 -2.77 4.04
C ARG A 7 1.78 -4.03 3.63
N VAL A 8 2.46 -4.91 2.89
CA VAL A 8 1.95 -6.23 2.47
C VAL A 8 3.02 -7.28 2.73
N SER A 9 2.58 -8.46 3.19
CA SER A 9 3.43 -9.65 3.34
C SER A 9 3.46 -10.46 2.05
N GLN A 10 4.64 -10.88 1.64
CA GLN A 10 4.90 -11.57 0.37
C GLN A 10 5.48 -12.95 0.60
N GLY A 11 4.60 -13.88 0.97
CA GLY A 11 4.98 -15.25 1.31
C GLY A 11 6.16 -15.32 2.31
N GLY A 12 7.15 -16.16 1.98
CA GLY A 12 8.36 -16.34 2.78
C GLY A 12 9.39 -15.21 2.68
N ALA A 13 9.20 -14.22 1.80
CA ALA A 13 10.14 -13.12 1.60
C ALA A 13 10.02 -12.02 2.67
N GLY A 14 8.93 -12.01 3.44
CA GLY A 14 8.67 -11.04 4.51
C GLY A 14 7.67 -9.97 4.11
N SER A 15 7.68 -8.84 4.82
CA SER A 15 6.77 -7.71 4.57
C SER A 15 7.52 -6.51 4.03
N PHE A 16 6.90 -5.82 3.07
CA PHE A 16 7.49 -4.66 2.42
C PHE A 16 6.51 -3.49 2.33
N ASP A 17 7.07 -2.30 2.46
CA ASP A 17 6.35 -1.04 2.51
C ASP A 17 6.43 -0.30 1.18
N VAL A 18 5.27 0.10 0.68
CA VAL A 18 5.17 1.12 -0.35
C VAL A 18 4.94 2.46 0.34
N ASN A 19 5.82 3.42 0.10
CA ASN A 19 5.68 4.77 0.62
C ASN A 19 4.38 5.43 0.12
N MET A 20 3.62 6.01 1.04
CA MET A 20 2.42 6.82 0.77
C MET A 20 2.73 8.27 1.16
N PRO A 21 3.04 9.15 0.19
CA PRO A 21 3.39 10.53 0.46
C PRO A 21 2.30 11.25 1.25
N LEU A 22 2.70 12.06 2.23
CA LEU A 22 1.79 12.86 3.05
C LEU A 22 1.24 14.10 2.33
N ALA A 23 1.73 14.38 1.12
CA ALA A 23 1.31 15.50 0.29
C ALA A 23 1.51 15.16 -1.19
N GLY A 24 0.72 15.80 -2.06
CA GLY A 24 0.75 15.55 -3.50
C GLY A 24 0.00 14.28 -3.89
N SER A 25 0.40 13.68 -5.00
CA SER A 25 -0.21 12.43 -5.48
C SER A 25 0.06 11.28 -4.51
N SER A 26 -0.92 10.39 -4.38
CA SER A 26 -0.79 9.16 -3.60
C SER A 26 0.35 8.28 -4.09
N GLY A 27 0.91 7.50 -3.17
CA GLY A 27 1.67 6.31 -3.54
C GLY A 27 0.75 5.25 -4.13
N ILE A 28 1.34 4.26 -4.79
CA ILE A 28 0.58 3.20 -5.47
C ILE A 28 0.89 1.86 -4.83
N GLU A 29 -0.07 1.30 -4.09
CA GLU A 29 -0.07 -0.10 -3.73
C GLU A 29 -0.48 -0.93 -4.95
N ASP A 30 0.52 -1.59 -5.53
CA ASP A 30 0.46 -2.33 -6.78
C ASP A 30 0.21 -3.83 -6.57
N ARG A 31 0.31 -4.30 -5.33
CA ARG A 31 0.14 -5.71 -4.99
C ARG A 31 -1.31 -6.02 -4.68
N ILE A 32 -1.70 -7.25 -4.97
CA ILE A 32 -3.03 -7.80 -4.72
C ILE A 32 -2.95 -8.61 -3.43
N ALA A 33 -3.60 -8.11 -2.39
CA ALA A 33 -3.66 -8.80 -1.10
C ALA A 33 -5.10 -8.84 -0.60
N SER A 34 -5.43 -9.87 0.19
CA SER A 34 -6.72 -9.94 0.87
C SER A 34 -6.85 -8.87 1.96
N ASN A 35 -5.72 -8.49 2.55
CA ASN A 35 -5.61 -7.45 3.55
C ASN A 35 -4.34 -6.65 3.32
N TYR A 36 -4.42 -5.35 3.56
CA TYR A 36 -3.30 -4.42 3.56
C TYR A 36 -3.12 -3.84 4.95
N THR A 37 -1.91 -3.43 5.30
CA THR A 37 -1.69 -2.67 6.54
C THR A 37 -1.30 -1.23 6.19
N ALA A 38 -2.16 -0.28 6.51
CA ALA A 38 -1.76 1.13 6.51
C ALA A 38 -0.88 1.38 7.74
N VAL A 39 0.34 1.83 7.51
CA VAL A 39 1.31 2.17 8.54
C VAL A 39 1.44 3.69 8.57
N PHE A 40 1.21 4.29 9.73
CA PHE A 40 1.43 5.70 9.98
C PHE A 40 2.52 5.84 11.03
N THR A 41 3.59 6.56 10.69
CA THR A 41 4.74 6.75 11.58
C THR A 41 4.73 8.16 12.13
N PHE A 42 4.95 8.27 13.44
CA PHE A 42 5.02 9.54 14.17
C PHE A 42 6.44 9.82 14.66
N ASP A 43 6.71 11.06 15.04
CA ASP A 43 7.99 11.49 15.64
C ASP A 43 8.10 11.09 17.12
N ILE A 44 6.98 10.72 17.74
CA ILE A 44 6.90 10.22 19.11
C ILE A 44 6.32 8.80 19.15
N PRO A 45 6.56 8.05 20.24
CA PRO A 45 5.85 6.81 20.49
C PRO A 45 4.33 7.01 20.56
N VAL A 46 3.58 6.07 20.00
CA VAL A 46 2.12 6.09 19.95
C VAL A 46 1.53 4.86 20.62
N THR A 47 0.43 5.06 21.33
CA THR A 47 -0.26 4.02 22.11
C THR A 47 -1.77 3.99 21.89
N SER A 48 -2.32 5.05 21.26
CA SER A 48 -3.73 5.15 20.86
C SER A 48 -3.86 6.09 19.67
N GLY A 49 -4.97 5.97 18.95
CA GLY A 49 -5.26 6.72 17.74
C GLY A 49 -6.40 6.08 16.95
N ASN A 50 -7.06 6.87 16.11
CA ASN A 50 -8.13 6.43 15.23
C ASN A 50 -7.70 6.53 13.77
N VAL A 51 -8.24 5.63 12.94
CA VAL A 51 -8.14 5.68 11.49
C VAL A 51 -9.52 5.46 10.90
N THR A 52 -9.95 6.33 9.99
CA THR A 52 -11.24 6.20 9.29
C THR A 52 -11.05 6.41 7.80
N VAL A 53 -11.95 5.82 6.99
CA VAL A 53 -12.00 6.07 5.55
C VAL A 53 -12.90 7.27 5.30
N THR A 54 -12.37 8.33 4.70
CA THR A 54 -13.14 9.52 4.33
C THR A 54 -13.47 9.57 2.84
N SER A 55 -12.77 8.81 2.01
CA SER A 55 -13.05 8.63 0.59
C SER A 55 -12.51 7.29 0.07
N GLY A 56 -13.12 6.75 -0.98
CA GLY A 56 -12.80 5.44 -1.53
C GLY A 56 -13.46 4.29 -0.77
N THR A 57 -13.19 3.07 -1.24
CA THR A 57 -13.76 1.83 -0.72
C THR A 57 -12.69 1.02 -0.01
N ALA A 58 -12.75 1.00 1.32
CA ALA A 58 -11.96 0.12 2.18
C ALA A 58 -12.69 -0.01 3.53
N THR A 59 -12.40 -1.07 4.26
CA THR A 59 -12.85 -1.25 5.65
C THR A 59 -11.63 -1.23 6.56
N VAL A 60 -11.61 -0.28 7.49
CA VAL A 60 -10.60 -0.24 8.56
C VAL A 60 -10.97 -1.29 9.62
N GLY A 61 -10.05 -2.20 9.87
CA GLY A 61 -10.13 -3.22 10.91
C GLY A 61 -9.37 -2.81 12.17
N ALA A 62 -8.77 -3.81 12.83
CA ALA A 62 -8.02 -3.60 14.06
C ALA A 62 -6.87 -2.60 13.88
N ILE A 63 -6.73 -1.69 14.84
CA ILE A 63 -5.62 -0.75 14.95
C ILE A 63 -4.65 -1.28 16.01
N THR A 64 -3.37 -1.32 15.68
CA THR A 64 -2.29 -1.76 16.57
C THR A 64 -1.17 -0.73 16.62
N PHE A 65 -0.37 -0.77 17.68
CA PHE A 65 0.67 0.22 17.94
C PHE A 65 2.00 -0.47 18.23
N SER A 66 3.10 0.07 17.71
CA SER A 66 4.45 -0.45 17.95
C SER A 66 5.47 0.67 17.84
N GLY A 67 6.02 1.10 18.98
CA GLY A 67 6.92 2.25 19.03
C GLY A 67 6.23 3.49 18.48
N ASN A 68 6.75 4.01 17.36
CA ASN A 68 6.22 5.19 16.68
C ASN A 68 5.19 4.88 15.58
N GLU A 69 4.90 3.61 15.32
CA GLU A 69 3.94 3.20 14.29
C GLU A 69 2.54 2.97 14.88
N MET A 70 1.55 3.62 14.27
CA MET A 70 0.15 3.20 14.32
C MET A 70 -0.16 2.43 13.04
N ARG A 71 -0.71 1.23 13.17
CA ARG A 71 -1.01 0.33 12.04
C ARG A 71 -2.49 0.03 11.99
N ALA A 72 -3.14 0.27 10.87
CA ALA A 72 -4.53 -0.08 10.62
C ALA A 72 -4.63 -1.20 9.57
N ASN A 73 -5.31 -2.29 9.92
CA ASN A 73 -5.64 -3.31 8.93
C ASN A 73 -6.71 -2.77 7.96
N LEU A 74 -6.54 -3.00 6.67
CA LEU A 74 -7.49 -2.64 5.62
C LEU A 74 -7.96 -3.89 4.90
N SER A 75 -9.27 -4.02 4.72
CA SER A 75 -9.91 -5.12 3.99
C SER A 75 -10.98 -4.58 3.05
N GLY A 76 -11.45 -5.41 2.10
CA GLY A 76 -12.48 -5.00 1.14
C GLY A 76 -12.06 -3.79 0.29
N VAL A 77 -10.75 -3.65 0.04
CA VAL A 77 -10.20 -2.54 -0.74
C VAL A 77 -10.47 -2.82 -2.22
N ALA A 78 -11.21 -1.93 -2.90
CA ALA A 78 -11.38 -2.02 -4.35
C ALA A 78 -10.08 -1.62 -5.09
N ASP A 79 -9.92 -2.15 -6.31
CA ASP A 79 -8.81 -1.77 -7.20
C ASP A 79 -9.18 -0.50 -8.00
N VAL A 80 -8.18 0.16 -8.58
CA VAL A 80 -8.33 1.37 -9.40
C VAL A 80 -9.07 2.49 -8.64
N GLN A 81 -8.55 2.83 -7.47
CA GLN A 81 -9.06 3.97 -6.69
C GLN A 81 -7.99 4.60 -5.80
N ASN A 82 -8.28 5.80 -5.30
CA ASN A 82 -7.61 6.36 -4.14
C ASN A 82 -8.52 6.19 -2.91
N VAL A 83 -7.97 5.64 -1.83
CA VAL A 83 -8.60 5.60 -0.51
C VAL A 83 -7.96 6.68 0.35
N VAL A 84 -8.76 7.58 0.91
CA VAL A 84 -8.24 8.60 1.84
C VAL A 84 -8.48 8.13 3.26
N LEU A 85 -7.39 7.98 4.00
CA LEU A 85 -7.40 7.59 5.40
C LEU A 85 -7.17 8.82 6.27
N HIS A 86 -8.15 9.12 7.11
CA HIS A 86 -8.08 10.17 8.12
C HIS A 86 -7.54 9.59 9.43
N THR A 87 -6.55 10.28 10.01
CA THR A 87 -5.97 9.93 11.31
C THR A 87 -6.29 11.01 12.34
N GLU A 88 -6.64 10.62 13.55
CA GLU A 88 -6.98 11.54 14.64
C GLU A 88 -6.76 10.93 16.03
N ASN A 89 -6.87 11.77 17.05
CA ASN A 89 -6.87 11.41 18.47
C ASN A 89 -5.63 10.59 18.88
N ILE A 90 -4.47 10.97 18.37
CA ILE A 90 -3.22 10.26 18.61
C ILE A 90 -2.80 10.51 20.06
N ASN A 91 -2.58 9.44 20.82
CA ASN A 91 -2.31 9.52 22.26
C ASN A 91 -3.38 10.31 23.07
N GLY A 92 -4.64 10.32 22.60
CA GLY A 92 -5.75 10.95 23.32
C GLY A 92 -5.76 12.48 23.26
N ASP A 93 -5.07 13.08 22.29
CA ASP A 93 -5.00 14.55 22.18
C ASP A 93 -6.27 15.21 21.63
N GLY A 94 -7.22 14.43 21.10
CA GLY A 94 -8.47 14.92 20.54
C GLY A 94 -8.32 15.73 19.25
N MET A 95 -7.18 15.64 18.55
CA MET A 95 -6.89 16.45 17.35
C MET A 95 -6.79 15.59 16.08
N PRO A 96 -7.04 16.18 14.89
CA PRO A 96 -6.74 15.53 13.62
C PRO A 96 -5.24 15.55 13.32
N HIS A 97 -4.74 14.46 12.73
CA HIS A 97 -3.32 14.24 12.41
C HIS A 97 -3.03 14.09 10.91
N GLY A 98 -4.06 14.23 10.08
CA GLY A 98 -3.94 14.37 8.63
C GLY A 98 -4.73 13.33 7.85
N ASP A 99 -4.95 13.66 6.57
CA ASP A 99 -5.57 12.82 5.55
C ASP A 99 -4.49 12.30 4.61
N VAL A 100 -4.35 10.98 4.49
CA VAL A 100 -3.34 10.36 3.62
C VAL A 100 -4.03 9.60 2.49
N PRO A 101 -3.78 9.95 1.22
CA PRO A 101 -4.31 9.22 0.10
C PRO A 101 -3.44 7.99 -0.22
N PHE A 102 -4.06 6.81 -0.22
CA PHE A 102 -3.49 5.54 -0.63
C PHE A 102 -4.06 5.18 -2.01
N GLY A 103 -3.21 5.16 -3.04
CA GLY A 103 -3.59 4.69 -4.36
C GLY A 103 -3.52 3.17 -4.40
N PHE A 104 -4.59 2.53 -4.87
CA PHE A 104 -4.63 1.11 -5.16
C PHE A 104 -4.78 0.95 -6.66
N LEU A 105 -3.73 0.46 -7.30
CA LEU A 105 -3.68 0.21 -8.74
C LEU A 105 -2.83 -1.04 -8.96
N ALA A 106 -3.48 -2.19 -8.92
CA ALA A 106 -2.78 -3.45 -9.03
C ALA A 106 -2.00 -3.55 -10.35
N ALA A 107 -0.79 -4.08 -10.26
CA ALA A 107 0.17 -4.26 -11.35
C ALA A 107 0.88 -3.01 -11.90
N ASP A 108 0.69 -1.81 -11.31
CA ASP A 108 1.52 -0.63 -11.57
C ASP A 108 2.82 -0.68 -10.74
N VAL A 109 3.68 -1.62 -11.11
CA VAL A 109 4.87 -1.99 -10.32
C VAL A 109 5.92 -0.88 -10.30
N ASN A 110 5.89 0.04 -11.28
CA ASN A 110 6.76 1.21 -11.31
C ASN A 110 6.14 2.46 -10.64
N GLY A 111 4.87 2.41 -10.23
CA GLY A 111 4.16 3.50 -9.55
C GLY A 111 3.89 4.71 -10.43
N SER A 112 3.79 4.51 -11.75
CA SER A 112 3.57 5.57 -12.75
C SER A 112 2.13 6.06 -12.83
N ARG A 113 1.22 5.42 -12.09
CA ARG A 113 -0.24 5.62 -12.09
C ARG A 113 -0.94 5.11 -13.35
N VAL A 114 -0.26 4.28 -14.15
CA VAL A 114 -0.83 3.60 -15.32
C VAL A 114 -0.19 2.22 -15.46
N VAL A 115 -1.02 1.20 -15.70
CA VAL A 115 -0.53 -0.16 -15.96
C VAL A 115 -0.24 -0.30 -17.45
N ASP A 116 1.04 -0.39 -17.81
CA ASP A 116 1.47 -0.40 -19.20
C ASP A 116 2.71 -1.29 -19.48
N LYS A 117 3.42 -0.98 -20.58
CA LYS A 117 4.55 -1.79 -21.08
C LYS A 117 5.77 -1.74 -20.13
N PRO A 118 6.17 -0.58 -19.59
CA PRO A 118 7.09 -0.48 -18.47
C PRO A 118 6.86 -1.50 -17.36
N ASP A 119 5.63 -1.72 -16.88
CA ASP A 119 5.37 -2.70 -15.81
C ASP A 119 5.69 -4.12 -16.25
N SER A 120 5.23 -4.49 -17.45
CA SER A 120 5.55 -5.81 -18.02
C SER A 120 7.06 -6.02 -18.18
N SER A 121 7.81 -4.95 -18.45
CA SER A 121 9.26 -4.99 -18.62
C SER A 121 9.97 -5.13 -17.28
N SER A 122 9.49 -4.42 -16.25
CA SER A 122 9.99 -4.53 -14.88
C SER A 122 9.82 -5.94 -14.30
N VAL A 123 8.62 -6.52 -14.42
CA VAL A 123 8.36 -7.90 -13.94
C VAL A 123 9.24 -8.92 -14.67
N LYS A 124 9.47 -8.73 -15.98
CA LYS A 124 10.36 -9.61 -16.77
C LYS A 124 11.81 -9.52 -16.32
N ALA A 125 12.28 -8.34 -15.92
CA ALA A 125 13.66 -8.11 -15.51
C ALA A 125 13.96 -8.64 -14.10
N ASN A 126 12.94 -8.81 -13.26
CA ASN A 126 13.07 -9.13 -11.84
C ASN A 126 12.62 -10.54 -11.45
N GLN A 127 12.58 -11.49 -12.40
CA GLN A 127 12.12 -12.86 -12.13
C GLN A 127 12.93 -13.56 -11.02
N GLY A 128 12.25 -14.38 -10.23
CA GLY A 128 12.85 -15.18 -9.16
C GLY A 128 12.43 -14.71 -7.77
N GLY A 129 13.34 -14.76 -6.81
CA GLY A 129 13.05 -14.44 -5.42
C GLY A 129 12.77 -12.96 -5.17
N VAL A 130 11.88 -12.71 -4.22
CA VAL A 130 11.53 -11.37 -3.75
C VAL A 130 12.56 -10.83 -2.75
N THR A 131 12.86 -9.54 -2.88
CA THR A 131 13.81 -8.77 -2.09
C THR A 131 13.29 -7.35 -1.88
N ALA A 132 13.93 -6.59 -1.00
CA ALA A 132 13.62 -5.17 -0.80
C ALA A 132 13.78 -4.31 -2.08
N ALA A 133 14.52 -4.76 -3.09
CA ALA A 133 14.74 -4.02 -4.32
C ALA A 133 13.67 -4.29 -5.40
N ASN A 134 12.96 -5.42 -5.32
CA ASN A 134 12.07 -5.87 -6.39
C ASN A 134 10.67 -6.28 -5.92
N PHE A 135 10.34 -6.14 -4.63
CA PHE A 135 9.08 -6.58 -4.03
C PHE A 135 7.81 -6.13 -4.76
N ARG A 136 7.79 -4.95 -5.38
CA ARG A 136 6.66 -4.48 -6.21
C ARG A 136 6.38 -5.39 -7.42
N ASN A 137 7.36 -6.14 -7.90
CA ASN A 137 7.17 -7.03 -9.04
C ASN A 137 6.46 -8.35 -8.70
N ASP A 138 6.28 -8.64 -7.40
CA ASP A 138 5.51 -9.79 -6.88
C ASP A 138 4.07 -9.31 -6.58
N ILE A 139 3.26 -9.29 -7.64
CA ILE A 139 1.96 -8.65 -7.69
C ILE A 139 0.91 -9.49 -6.96
N ASP A 140 1.00 -10.81 -6.96
CA ASP A 140 0.11 -11.67 -6.15
C ASP A 140 0.62 -11.92 -4.73
N ALA A 141 1.77 -11.34 -4.38
CA ALA A 141 2.36 -11.38 -3.05
C ALA A 141 2.66 -12.81 -2.56
N ASP A 142 3.05 -13.71 -3.48
CA ASP A 142 3.34 -15.10 -3.16
C ASP A 142 4.81 -15.36 -2.75
N GLY A 143 5.67 -14.34 -2.88
CA GLY A 143 7.11 -14.41 -2.61
C GLY A 143 7.97 -14.81 -3.81
N THR A 144 7.40 -14.96 -5.01
CA THR A 144 8.09 -15.35 -6.25
C THR A 144 7.63 -14.49 -7.43
N ILE A 145 8.56 -13.81 -8.08
CA ILE A 145 8.28 -13.01 -9.27
C ILE A 145 8.37 -13.91 -10.50
N GLY A 146 7.24 -14.10 -11.20
CA GLY A 146 7.14 -15.13 -12.21
C GLY A 146 6.06 -14.90 -13.28
N ARG A 147 5.44 -16.01 -13.69
CA ARG A 147 4.45 -16.02 -14.78
C ARG A 147 3.13 -15.42 -14.33
N THR A 148 2.74 -15.60 -13.07
CA THR A 148 1.49 -15.10 -12.53
C THR A 148 1.47 -13.58 -12.55
N ASP A 149 2.53 -12.93 -12.08
CA ASP A 149 2.70 -11.47 -12.12
C ASP A 149 2.58 -10.89 -13.52
N ARG A 150 3.25 -11.51 -14.50
CA ARG A 150 3.16 -11.06 -15.89
C ARG A 150 1.73 -11.16 -16.44
N ASN A 151 0.99 -12.19 -16.03
CA ASN A 151 -0.41 -12.32 -16.42
C ASN A 151 -1.29 -11.27 -15.73
N LEU A 152 -0.96 -10.88 -14.50
CA LEU A 152 -1.66 -9.83 -13.76
C LEU A 152 -1.47 -8.46 -14.39
N VAL A 153 -0.25 -8.11 -14.83
CA VAL A 153 -0.01 -6.90 -15.64
C VAL A 153 -0.87 -6.95 -16.91
N LYS A 154 -0.83 -8.07 -17.65
CA LYS A 154 -1.60 -8.20 -18.90
C LYS A 154 -3.11 -8.04 -18.67
N ALA A 155 -3.64 -8.54 -17.57
CA ALA A 155 -5.06 -8.47 -17.23
C ALA A 155 -5.53 -7.05 -16.88
N ARG A 156 -4.61 -6.13 -16.55
CA ARG A 156 -4.90 -4.77 -16.06
C ARG A 156 -4.38 -3.66 -16.96
N LEU A 157 -3.86 -4.00 -18.14
CA LEU A 157 -3.34 -3.01 -19.09
C LEU A 157 -4.35 -1.88 -19.34
N GLY A 158 -3.89 -0.64 -19.17
CA GLY A 158 -4.71 0.56 -19.36
C GLY A 158 -5.49 0.99 -18.12
N HIS A 159 -5.48 0.22 -17.01
CA HIS A 159 -5.94 0.75 -15.74
C HIS A 159 -5.03 1.91 -15.31
N SER A 160 -5.62 2.96 -14.77
CA SER A 160 -4.89 4.14 -14.34
C SER A 160 -5.59 4.86 -13.20
N LEU A 161 -4.81 5.68 -12.49
CA LEU A 161 -5.31 6.64 -11.52
C LEU A 161 -5.02 8.08 -12.01
N PRO A 162 -5.89 9.05 -11.70
CA PRO A 162 -5.63 10.47 -11.96
C PRO A 162 -4.35 10.97 -11.30
#